data_AF-A0A0D0BP61-F1
#
_entry.id   AF-A0A0D0BP61-F1
#
_cell.length_a   1.000
_cell.length_b   1.000
_cell.length_c   1.000
_cell.angle_alpha   90.00
_cell.angle_beta   90.00
_cell.angle_gamma   90.00
#
_symmetry.space_group_name_H-M   'P 1'
#
loop_
_entity.id
_entity.type
_entity.pdbx_description
1 polymer ?
#
loop_
_entity_poly.entity_id
_entity_poly.type
_entity_poly.pdbx_seq_one_letter_code
_entity_poly.pdbx_strand_id
1 'polypeptide(L)' 'EWKAKLKVELKASRPISGVDEDWLNGDGNLIDEERVVEILNSASDYEQGLAQLDSWDKTVVQKLQKLAESGSRKNDVP' A
#
# COMPACT_ATOMS: atom_id res chain seq x y z
N GLU A 1 8.24 -6.65 -4.34
CA GLU A 1 9.59 -7.14 -3.97
C GLU A 1 10.32 -6.30 -2.91
N TRP A 2 10.27 -4.95 -2.97
CA TRP A 2 10.96 -4.05 -2.01
C TRP A 2 10.67 -4.33 -0.52
N LYS A 3 9.39 -4.45 -0.14
CA LYS A 3 8.96 -4.82 1.23
C LYS A 3 9.55 -6.15 1.70
N ALA A 4 9.56 -7.16 0.82
CA ALA A 4 10.10 -8.48 1.14
C ALA A 4 11.61 -8.40 1.39
N LYS A 5 12.33 -7.60 0.59
CA LYS A 5 13.77 -7.34 0.79
C LYS A 5 14.06 -6.69 2.14
N LEU A 6 13.33 -5.63 2.51
CA LEU A 6 13.50 -4.96 3.80
C LEU A 6 13.16 -5.88 4.99
N LYS A 7 12.12 -6.71 4.86
CA LYS A 7 11.77 -7.73 5.88
C LYS A 7 12.87 -8.79 6.03
N VAL A 8 13.54 -9.17 4.93
CA VAL A 8 14.69 -10.09 4.96
C VAL A 8 15.89 -9.43 5.64
N GLU A 9 16.18 -8.16 5.35
CA GLU A 9 17.27 -7.41 5.98
C GLU A 9 17.04 -7.23 7.50
N LEU A 10 15.81 -6.91 7.93
CA LEU A 10 15.42 -6.88 9.35
C LEU A 10 15.56 -8.26 10.02
N LYS A 11 15.09 -9.34 9.37
CA LYS A 11 15.28 -10.71 9.88
C LYS A 11 16.75 -11.10 10.01
N ALA A 12 17.61 -10.55 9.16
CA ALA A 12 19.06 -10.71 9.23
C ALA A 12 19.74 -9.74 10.21
N SER A 13 18.97 -9.01 11.02
CA SER A 13 19.44 -7.98 11.95
C SER A 13 20.32 -6.90 11.30
N ARG A 14 20.17 -6.69 9.99
CA ARG A 14 20.85 -5.62 9.29
C ARG A 14 20.10 -4.30 9.54
N PRO A 15 20.82 -3.21 9.82
CA PRO A 15 20.19 -1.91 9.95
C PRO A 15 19.61 -1.50 8.59
N ILE A 16 18.32 -1.18 8.59
CA ILE A 16 17.64 -0.51 7.48
C ILE A 16 17.62 1.00 7.76
N SER A 17 17.34 1.82 6.75
CA SER A 17 17.25 3.26 6.98
C SER A 17 16.04 3.61 7.84
N GLY A 18 16.09 4.71 8.58
CA GLY A 18 14.93 5.15 9.39
C GLY A 18 13.68 5.40 8.55
N VAL A 19 13.85 5.85 7.30
CA VAL A 19 12.75 6.01 6.34
C VAL A 19 12.14 4.66 5.95
N ASP A 20 12.97 3.63 5.75
CA ASP A 20 12.51 2.28 5.44
C ASP A 20 11.82 1.61 6.63
N GLU A 21 12.30 1.88 7.85
CA GLU A 21 11.72 1.41 9.09
C GLU A 21 10.37 2.09 9.38
N ASP A 22 10.29 3.40 9.22
CA ASP A 22 9.03 4.16 9.33
C ASP A 22 8.02 3.73 8.26
N TRP A 23 8.49 3.45 7.04
CA TRP A 23 7.64 2.90 5.99
C TRP A 23 7.14 1.49 6.34
N LEU A 24 8.01 0.61 6.87
CA LEU A 24 7.63 -0.73 7.33
C LEU A 24 6.78 -0.75 8.59
N ASN A 25 6.83 0.27 9.44
CA ASN A 25 6.02 0.36 10.65
C ASN A 25 4.72 1.16 10.41
N GLY A 26 4.69 1.97 9.37
CA GLY A 26 3.54 2.75 8.91
C GLY A 26 2.97 2.20 7.61
N ASP A 27 2.94 3.05 6.57
CA ASP A 27 2.17 2.84 5.33
C ASP A 27 2.42 1.51 4.62
N GLY A 28 3.63 0.96 4.70
CA GLY A 28 4.02 -0.31 4.09
C GLY A 28 3.55 -1.56 4.83
N ASN A 29 3.08 -1.48 6.07
CA ASN A 29 2.60 -2.63 6.86
C ASN A 29 1.14 -2.53 7.30
N LEU A 30 0.46 -1.47 6.88
CA LEU A 30 -0.93 -1.20 7.24
C LEU A 30 -1.96 -1.94 6.39
N ILE A 31 -1.53 -2.58 5.29
CA ILE A 31 -2.42 -3.33 4.41
C ILE A 31 -1.86 -4.74 4.19
N ASP A 32 -2.75 -5.72 4.29
CA ASP A 32 -2.56 -7.00 3.64
C ASP A 32 -2.82 -6.82 2.12
N GLU A 33 -1.76 -6.43 1.41
CA GLU A 33 -1.79 -6.12 -0.03
C GLU A 33 -2.37 -7.27 -0.86
N GLU A 34 -2.11 -8.51 -0.45
CA GLU A 34 -2.61 -9.72 -1.12
C GLU A 34 -4.13 -9.83 -0.92
N ARG A 35 -4.61 -9.71 0.32
CA ARG A 35 -6.03 -9.75 0.64
C ARG A 35 -6.84 -8.62 -0.03
N VAL A 36 -6.31 -7.40 -0.05
CA VAL A 36 -7.00 -6.27 -0.69
C VAL A 36 -7.07 -6.45 -2.21
N VAL A 37 -5.98 -6.92 -2.83
CA VAL A 37 -5.97 -7.22 -4.27
C VAL A 37 -6.92 -8.37 -4.59
N GLU A 38 -6.97 -9.43 -3.79
CA GLU A 38 -7.92 -10.53 -3.98
C GLU A 38 -9.38 -10.08 -3.90
N ILE A 39 -9.72 -9.25 -2.90
CA ILE A 39 -11.08 -8.72 -2.73
C ILE A 39 -11.46 -7.83 -3.91
N LEU A 40 -10.56 -6.95 -4.35
CA LEU A 40 -10.81 -6.07 -5.50
C LEU A 40 -10.86 -6.83 -6.83
N ASN A 41 -10.04 -7.88 -7.00
CA ASN A 41 -10.00 -8.70 -8.21
C ASN A 41 -11.16 -9.69 -8.32
N SER A 42 -11.70 -10.14 -7.18
CA SER A 42 -12.88 -11.02 -7.13
C SER A 42 -14.21 -10.25 -7.18
N ALA A 43 -14.18 -8.92 -6.99
CA ALA A 43 -15.35 -8.08 -7.08
C ALA A 43 -15.77 -7.82 -8.54
N SER A 44 -17.08 -7.83 -8.78
CA SER A 44 -17.69 -7.52 -10.08
C SER A 44 -17.51 -6.05 -10.46
N ASP A 45 -17.45 -5.17 -9.48
CA ASP A 45 -17.19 -3.74 -9.64
C ASP A 45 -16.43 -3.18 -8.43
N TYR A 46 -15.80 -2.03 -8.64
CA TYR A 46 -14.93 -1.37 -7.66
C TYR A 46 -15.67 -1.00 -6.36
N GLU A 47 -16.93 -0.58 -6.44
CA GLU A 47 -17.73 -0.20 -5.27
C GLU A 47 -18.07 -1.43 -4.41
N GLN A 48 -18.35 -2.57 -5.05
CA GLN A 48 -18.57 -3.84 -4.37
C GLN A 48 -17.30 -4.39 -3.72
N GLY A 49 -16.14 -4.20 -4.36
CA GLY A 49 -14.84 -4.54 -3.78
C GLY A 49 -14.52 -3.68 -2.56
N LEU A 50 -14.74 -2.36 -2.67
CA LEU A 50 -14.61 -1.44 -1.55
C LEU A 50 -15.56 -1.81 -0.41
N ALA A 51 -16.82 -2.15 -0.68
CA ALA A 51 -17.79 -2.48 0.36
C ALA A 51 -17.35 -3.63 1.27
N GLN A 52 -16.61 -4.61 0.71
CA GLN A 52 -16.09 -5.80 1.40
C GLN A 52 -14.82 -5.55 2.22
N LEU A 53 -14.16 -4.39 2.02
CA LEU A 53 -13.03 -3.96 2.82
C LEU A 53 -13.49 -3.40 4.18
N ASP A 54 -12.66 -3.58 5.21
CA ASP A 54 -12.93 -2.99 6.51
C ASP A 54 -12.70 -1.45 6.49
N SER A 55 -13.07 -0.77 7.58
CA SER A 55 -12.95 0.69 7.66
C SER A 55 -11.51 1.19 7.51
N TRP A 56 -10.54 0.38 7.94
CA TRP A 56 -9.13 0.70 7.85
C TRP A 56 -8.64 0.51 6.41
N ASP A 57 -8.90 -0.64 5.81
CA ASP A 57 -8.56 -0.97 4.43
C ASP A 57 -9.15 0.05 3.43
N LYS A 58 -10.41 0.46 3.61
CA LYS A 58 -11.04 1.55 2.83
C LYS A 58 -10.26 2.86 2.92
N THR A 59 -9.85 3.23 4.13
CA THR A 59 -9.08 4.46 4.37
C THR A 59 -7.73 4.39 3.66
N VAL A 60 -7.09 3.23 3.63
CA VAL A 60 -5.80 3.10 2.94
C VAL A 60 -5.96 3.12 1.42
N VAL A 61 -6.97 2.44 0.86
CA VAL A 61 -7.28 2.53 -0.58
C VAL A 61 -7.54 3.98 -1.02
N GLN A 62 -8.29 4.76 -0.22
CA GLN A 62 -8.51 6.18 -0.49
C GLN A 62 -7.22 7.01 -0.44
N LYS A 63 -6.32 6.75 0.52
CA LYS A 63 -5.01 7.40 0.59
C LYS A 63 -4.14 7.05 -0.63
N LEU A 64 -4.14 5.79 -1.05
CA LEU A 64 -3.42 5.33 -2.24
C LEU A 64 -3.94 5.97 -3.53
N GLN A 65 -5.27 6.05 -3.67
CA GLN A 65 -5.91 6.75 -4.80
C GLN A 65 -5.49 8.22 -4.85
N LYS A 66 -5.55 8.91 -3.70
CA LYS A 66 -5.12 10.30 -3.59
C LYS A 66 -3.63 10.50 -3.90
N LEU A 67 -2.78 9.55 -3.48
CA LEU A 67 -1.36 9.55 -3.81
C LEU A 67 -1.14 9.38 -5.32
N ALA A 68 -1.82 8.44 -5.96
CA ALA A 68 -1.75 8.22 -7.40
C ALA A 68 -2.20 9.47 -8.19
N GLU A 69 -3.31 10.09 -7.79
CA GLU A 69 -3.80 11.35 -8.38
C GLU A 69 -2.81 12.50 -8.19
N SER A 70 -2.16 12.59 -7.02
CA SER A 70 -1.15 13.61 -6.74
C SER A 70 0.18 13.38 -7.47
N GLY A 71 0.52 12.13 -7.76
CA GLY A 71 1.67 11.74 -8.58
C GLY A 71 1.45 12.03 -10.06
N SER A 72 0.21 11.92 -10.54
CA SER A 72 -0.14 12.16 -11.94
C SER A 72 -0.01 13.62 -12.39
N ARG A 73 -0.05 14.59 -11.46
CA ARG A 73 0.13 16.02 -11.78
C ARG A 73 1.58 16.45 -12.04
N LYS A 74 2.57 15.58 -11.85
CA LYS A 74 3.99 15.94 -12.06
C LYS A 74 4.52 15.62 -13.46
N ASN A 75 3.72 15.01 -14.34
CA ASN A 75 4.14 14.66 -15.70
C ASN A 75 3.56 15.58 -16.79
N ASP A 76 2.77 16.59 -16.44
CA ASP A 76 2.36 17.65 -17.37
C ASP A 76 3.15 18.92 -17.09
N VAL A 77 4.35 19.02 -17.67
CA VAL A 77 4.97 20.30 -18.01
C VAL A 77 5.32 20.23 -19.50
N PRO A 78 4.90 21.21 -20.33
CA PRO A 78 5.21 21.27 -21.76
C PRO A 78 6.70 21.31 -22.10
#